data_AF-A0A3S4TU51-F1
#
_entry.id   AF-A0A3S4TU51-F1
#
_cell.length_a   1.000
_cell.length_b   1.000
_cell.length_c   1.000
_cell.angle_alpha   90.00
_cell.angle_beta   90.00
_cell.angle_gamma   90.00
#
_symmetry.space_group_name_H-M   'P 1'
#
loop_
_entity.id
_entity.type
_entity.pdbx_description
1 polymer ?
#
loop_
_entity_poly.entity_id
_entity_poly.type
_entity_poly.pdbx_seq_one_letter_code
_entity_poly.pdbx_strand_id
1 'polypeptide(L)'
;MSNIKVGDRVFTIDRGTVNAIDDDTAEVCWDVSGCLGDIDLDRLQLVTSLDTARLERMAFEILPVWAQNRLIALQDERDALLRKINSPETENWMAGVPLEAAHQVERWGAAHDAGKTAWDWFWLIGYLAQKAAAAQASGDLFKAKHHTISTAAALLNWHRQLTGENTAMRPGIDPVARGIEASANG
;
A
#
# COMPACT_ATOMS: atom_id res chain seq x y z
N MET A 1 39.25 -2.92 18.22
CA MET A 1 38.04 -2.19 18.66
C MET A 1 37.40 -1.59 17.42
N SER A 2 36.14 -1.92 17.18
CA SER A 2 35.31 -1.35 16.11
C SER A 2 35.30 0.17 16.27
N ASN A 3 35.57 0.94 15.22
CA ASN A 3 35.63 2.40 15.27
C ASN A 3 34.20 2.99 15.21
N ILE A 4 33.41 2.76 16.27
CA ILE A 4 32.04 3.27 16.40
C ILE A 4 32.09 4.77 16.71
N LYS A 5 31.29 5.57 16.00
CA LYS A 5 31.18 7.02 16.20
C LYS A 5 29.72 7.45 16.32
N VAL A 6 29.51 8.66 16.85
CA VAL A 6 28.20 9.31 16.87
C VAL A 6 27.60 9.35 15.47
N GLY A 7 26.32 8.99 15.36
CA GLY A 7 25.59 8.86 14.10
C GLY A 7 25.70 7.49 13.42
N ASP A 8 26.58 6.60 13.89
CA ASP A 8 26.62 5.24 13.38
C ASP A 8 25.38 4.44 13.79
N ARG A 9 25.02 3.50 12.92
CA ARG A 9 23.95 2.53 13.16
C ARG A 9 24.54 1.31 13.83
N VAL A 10 23.97 0.96 14.99
CA VAL A 10 24.47 -0.11 15.84
C VAL A 10 23.35 -1.05 16.25
N PHE A 11 23.71 -2.25 16.70
CA PHE A 11 22.77 -3.19 17.30
C PHE A 11 23.38 -3.99 18.46
N THR A 12 22.51 -4.46 19.36
CA THR A 12 22.82 -5.50 20.35
C THR A 12 21.78 -6.61 20.26
N ILE A 13 20.54 -6.27 20.62
CA ILE A 13 19.29 -7.03 20.46
C ILE A 13 18.31 -6.22 19.63
N ASP A 14 18.28 -4.90 19.83
CA ASP A 14 17.56 -3.91 19.02
C ASP A 14 18.54 -3.06 18.19
N ARG A 15 18.03 -2.36 17.19
CA ARG A 15 18.75 -1.39 16.37
C ARG A 15 18.63 -0.01 16.97
N GLY A 16 19.69 0.78 16.83
CA GLY A 16 19.64 2.17 17.21
C GLY A 16 20.70 3.01 16.54
N THR A 17 20.65 4.30 16.81
CA THR A 17 21.63 5.27 16.35
C THR A 17 22.39 5.81 17.53
N VAL A 18 23.73 5.81 17.45
CA VAL A 18 24.57 6.38 18.50
C VAL A 18 24.32 7.89 18.57
N ASN A 19 23.83 8.35 19.72
CA ASN A 19 23.53 9.75 20.00
C ASN A 19 24.72 10.48 20.64
N ALA A 20 25.40 9.81 21.59
CA ALA A 20 26.60 10.31 22.25
C ALA A 20 27.55 9.16 22.61
N ILE A 21 28.82 9.46 22.83
CA ILE A 21 29.84 8.50 23.31
C ILE A 21 30.60 9.17 24.46
N ASP A 22 30.78 8.43 25.55
CA ASP A 22 31.58 8.83 26.70
C ASP A 22 32.47 7.66 27.13
N ASP A 23 33.78 7.91 27.26
CA ASP A 23 34.84 6.94 27.60
C ASP A 23 34.68 5.51 27.01
N ASP A 24 33.91 4.65 27.67
CA ASP A 24 33.65 3.25 27.33
C ASP A 24 32.17 2.92 27.03
N THR A 25 31.28 3.91 27.07
CA THR A 25 29.84 3.78 26.81
C THR A 25 29.36 4.65 25.65
N ALA A 26 28.24 4.27 25.08
CA ALA A 26 27.52 5.04 24.08
C ALA A 26 26.05 5.15 24.46
N GLU A 27 25.52 6.36 24.37
CA GLU A 27 24.08 6.61 24.45
C GLU A 27 23.48 6.31 23.08
N VAL A 28 22.53 5.37 23.02
CA VAL A 28 21.92 4.91 21.77
C VAL A 28 20.42 5.20 21.80
N CYS A 29 19.92 5.82 20.73
CA CYS A 29 18.49 5.97 20.48
C CYS A 29 17.96 4.73 19.73
N TRP A 30 17.10 3.94 20.37
CA TRP A 30 16.60 2.68 19.84
C TRP A 30 15.40 2.85 18.91
N ASP A 31 15.38 2.11 17.81
CA ASP A 31 14.35 2.24 16.78
C ASP A 31 12.98 1.75 17.25
N VAL A 32 12.92 0.64 18.00
CA VAL A 32 11.63 0.03 18.38
C VAL A 32 10.98 0.80 19.52
N SER A 33 11.76 1.24 20.49
CA SER A 33 11.24 1.93 21.68
C SER A 33 11.25 3.46 21.56
N GLY A 34 12.12 4.03 20.72
CA GLY A 34 12.37 5.48 20.67
C GLY A 34 13.11 6.03 21.90
N CYS A 35 13.54 5.17 22.82
CA CYS A 35 14.21 5.58 24.06
C CYS A 35 15.73 5.72 23.86
N LEU A 36 16.34 6.56 24.69
CA LEU A 36 17.79 6.61 24.88
C LEU A 36 18.22 5.58 25.93
N GLY A 37 19.35 4.92 25.71
CA GLY A 37 19.97 4.06 26.70
C GLY A 37 21.48 3.95 26.54
N ASP A 38 22.17 3.90 27.67
CA ASP A 38 23.64 3.78 27.73
C ASP A 38 24.06 2.32 27.63
N ILE A 39 25.01 2.04 26.74
CA ILE A 39 25.53 0.70 26.47
C ILE A 39 27.06 0.76 26.36
N ASP A 40 27.73 -0.22 26.96
CA ASP A 40 29.17 -0.42 26.79
C ASP A 40 29.54 -0.62 25.30
N LEU A 41 30.56 0.09 24.83
CA LEU A 41 31.00 0.09 23.43
C LEU A 41 31.37 -1.32 22.93
N ASP A 42 31.84 -2.21 23.81
CA ASP A 42 32.20 -3.59 23.47
C ASP A 42 30.99 -4.50 23.22
N ARG A 43 29.79 -4.09 23.64
CA ARG A 43 28.52 -4.78 23.37
C ARG A 43 27.88 -4.35 22.07
N LEU A 44 28.33 -3.25 21.47
CA LEU A 44 27.76 -2.70 20.23
C LEU A 44 28.41 -3.29 18.98
N GLN A 45 27.58 -3.64 18.00
CA GLN A 45 28.02 -4.07 16.67
C GLN A 45 27.52 -3.08 15.61
N LEU A 46 28.39 -2.71 14.67
CA LEU A 46 28.02 -1.86 13.53
C LEU A 46 27.05 -2.60 12.61
N VAL A 47 25.97 -1.94 12.20
CA VAL A 47 25.05 -2.47 11.20
C VAL A 47 25.69 -2.28 9.82
N THR A 48 26.16 -3.35 9.20
CA THR A 48 26.65 -3.32 7.81
C THR A 48 25.54 -3.65 6.81
N SER A 49 25.71 -3.32 5.53
CA SER A 49 24.72 -3.61 4.49
C SER A 49 24.48 -5.10 4.24
N LEU A 50 25.38 -5.97 4.70
CA LEU A 50 25.21 -7.43 4.68
C LEU A 50 24.38 -7.93 5.88
N ASP A 51 24.27 -7.14 6.95
CA ASP A 51 23.54 -7.51 8.16
C ASP A 51 22.04 -7.31 8.02
N THR A 52 21.55 -6.36 7.22
CA THR A 52 20.10 -6.14 7.05
C THR A 52 19.38 -7.38 6.50
N ALA A 53 19.91 -8.00 5.44
CA ALA A 53 19.32 -9.20 4.85
C ALA A 53 19.50 -10.48 5.71
N ARG A 54 20.54 -10.51 6.55
CA ARG A 54 20.78 -11.61 7.50
C ARG A 54 19.90 -11.47 8.75
N LEU A 55 19.71 -10.25 9.24
CA LEU A 55 18.88 -9.92 10.40
C LEU A 55 17.38 -10.02 10.08
N GLU A 56 16.94 -9.72 8.85
CA GLU A 56 15.56 -10.01 8.42
C GLU A 56 15.25 -11.51 8.44
N ARG A 57 16.23 -12.37 8.09
CA ARG A 57 16.10 -13.82 8.27
C ARG A 57 16.12 -14.24 9.73
N MET A 58 17.02 -13.68 10.55
CA MET A 58 17.06 -13.98 11.99
C MET A 58 15.80 -13.53 12.73
N ALA A 59 15.22 -12.38 12.38
CA ALA A 59 13.98 -11.89 12.99
C ALA A 59 12.81 -12.87 12.76
N PHE A 60 12.78 -13.56 11.61
CA PHE A 60 11.81 -14.62 11.36
C PHE A 60 12.10 -15.87 12.19
N GLU A 61 13.37 -16.27 12.33
CA GLU A 61 13.80 -17.46 13.09
C GLU A 61 13.68 -17.31 14.62
N ILE A 62 13.77 -16.08 15.16
CA ILE A 62 13.69 -15.79 16.61
C ILE A 62 12.24 -15.62 17.09
N LEU A 63 11.29 -15.34 16.18
CA LEU A 63 9.88 -15.28 16.54
C LEU A 63 9.43 -16.62 17.12
N PRO A 64 8.65 -16.64 18.21
CA PRO A 64 8.03 -17.88 18.68
C PRO A 64 7.22 -18.54 17.56
N VAL A 65 7.20 -19.88 17.52
CA VAL A 65 6.49 -20.66 16.48
C VAL A 65 5.02 -20.21 16.32
N TRP A 66 4.34 -19.82 17.41
CA TRP A 66 2.97 -19.32 17.34
C TRP A 66 2.87 -17.98 16.58
N ALA A 67 3.88 -17.11 16.68
CA ALA A 67 3.92 -15.83 15.99
C ALA A 67 4.25 -16.02 14.50
N GLN A 68 5.17 -16.95 14.19
CA GLN A 68 5.47 -17.36 12.80
C GLN A 68 4.21 -17.95 12.13
N ASN A 69 3.52 -18.88 12.79
CA ASN A 69 2.29 -19.48 12.29
C ASN A 69 1.18 -18.44 12.09
N ARG A 70 1.07 -17.46 12.99
CA ARG A 70 0.09 -16.37 12.85
C ARG A 70 0.42 -15.47 11.66
N LEU A 71 1.69 -15.16 11.44
CA LEU A 71 2.14 -14.37 10.29
C LEU A 71 1.81 -15.10 8.96
N ILE A 72 2.14 -16.38 8.87
CA ILE A 72 1.84 -17.21 7.69
C ILE A 72 0.32 -17.24 7.43
N ALA A 73 -0.49 -17.51 8.46
CA ALA A 73 -1.95 -17.56 8.30
C ALA A 73 -2.54 -16.22 7.81
N LEU A 74 -2.01 -15.10 8.31
CA LEU A 74 -2.44 -13.76 7.86
C LEU A 74 -2.00 -13.47 6.41
N GLN A 75 -0.81 -13.92 6.01
CA GLN A 75 -0.34 -13.80 4.64
C GLN A 75 -1.19 -14.63 3.67
N ASP A 76 -1.52 -15.87 4.04
CA ASP A 76 -2.39 -16.75 3.26
C ASP A 76 -3.80 -16.15 3.10
N GLU A 77 -4.37 -15.59 4.17
CA GLU A 77 -5.67 -14.93 4.15
C GLU A 77 -5.65 -13.67 3.27
N ARG A 78 -4.62 -12.82 3.42
CA ARG A 78 -4.40 -11.67 2.54
C ARG A 78 -4.34 -12.11 1.08
N ASP A 79 -3.57 -13.14 0.76
CA ASP A 79 -3.38 -13.60 -0.60
C ASP A 79 -4.64 -14.26 -1.19
N ALA A 80 -5.44 -14.91 -0.35
CA ALA A 80 -6.77 -15.39 -0.73
C ALA A 80 -7.73 -14.23 -1.05
N LEU A 81 -7.75 -13.19 -0.22
CA LEU A 81 -8.58 -12.00 -0.41
C LEU A 81 -8.16 -11.21 -1.66
N LEU A 82 -6.85 -11.02 -1.88
CA LEU A 82 -6.32 -10.36 -3.06
C LEU A 82 -6.69 -11.12 -4.34
N ARG A 83 -6.59 -12.46 -4.33
CA ARG A 83 -7.03 -13.27 -5.47
C ARG A 83 -8.52 -13.11 -5.77
N LYS A 84 -9.35 -12.98 -4.72
CA LYS A 84 -10.80 -12.83 -4.88
C LYS A 84 -11.18 -11.50 -5.52
N ILE A 85 -10.55 -10.39 -5.13
CA ILE A 85 -10.84 -9.07 -5.71
C ILE A 85 -10.22 -8.90 -7.10
N ASN A 86 -9.10 -9.57 -7.39
CA ASN A 86 -8.40 -9.50 -8.68
C ASN A 86 -8.94 -10.48 -9.75
N SER A 87 -10.02 -11.22 -9.44
CA SER A 87 -10.67 -12.13 -10.37
C SER A 87 -11.99 -11.51 -10.88
N PRO A 88 -12.12 -11.21 -12.18
CA PRO A 88 -13.31 -10.56 -12.72
C PRO A 88 -14.53 -11.48 -12.65
N GLU A 89 -15.53 -11.08 -11.87
CA GLU A 89 -16.88 -11.67 -11.88
C GLU A 89 -17.68 -11.03 -13.02
N THR A 90 -18.34 -11.85 -13.84
CA THR A 90 -19.06 -11.39 -15.04
C THR A 90 -20.48 -11.94 -15.14
N GLU A 91 -20.83 -12.97 -14.38
CA GLU A 91 -22.12 -13.65 -14.48
C GLU A 91 -23.08 -13.17 -13.38
N ASN A 92 -22.59 -12.95 -12.16
CA ASN A 92 -23.41 -12.44 -11.07
C ASN A 92 -23.15 -10.95 -10.83
N TRP A 93 -24.03 -10.11 -11.41
CA TRP A 93 -23.97 -8.65 -11.27
C TRP A 93 -23.89 -8.17 -9.82
N MET A 94 -24.81 -8.64 -8.96
CA MET A 94 -24.92 -8.17 -7.58
C MET A 94 -23.73 -8.58 -6.72
N ALA A 95 -23.08 -9.70 -7.05
CA ALA A 95 -21.84 -10.12 -6.40
C ALA A 95 -20.60 -9.42 -6.99
N GLY A 96 -20.58 -9.17 -8.30
CA GLY A 96 -19.44 -8.60 -9.00
C GLY A 96 -19.20 -7.12 -8.69
N VAL A 97 -20.27 -6.31 -8.57
CA VAL A 97 -20.17 -4.87 -8.29
C VAL A 97 -19.38 -4.57 -7.00
N PRO A 98 -19.70 -5.15 -5.82
CA PRO A 98 -18.92 -4.87 -4.61
C PRO A 98 -17.48 -5.39 -4.66
N LEU A 99 -17.22 -6.50 -5.36
CA LEU A 99 -15.85 -7.04 -5.53
C LEU A 99 -15.01 -6.11 -6.39
N GLU A 100 -15.54 -5.69 -7.53
CA GLU A 100 -14.87 -4.77 -8.45
C GLU A 100 -14.71 -3.38 -7.83
N ALA A 101 -15.66 -2.93 -7.00
CA ALA A 101 -15.51 -1.68 -6.24
C ALA A 101 -14.34 -1.74 -5.26
N ALA A 102 -14.13 -2.88 -4.59
CA ALA A 102 -12.97 -3.10 -3.71
C ALA A 102 -11.66 -3.12 -4.50
N HIS A 103 -11.64 -3.79 -5.67
CA HIS A 103 -10.50 -3.79 -6.58
C HIS A 103 -10.15 -2.38 -7.09
N GLN A 104 -11.14 -1.54 -7.42
CA GLN A 104 -10.89 -0.15 -7.82
C GLN A 104 -10.31 0.70 -6.67
N VAL A 105 -10.74 0.48 -5.43
CA VAL A 105 -10.16 1.14 -4.24
C VAL A 105 -8.71 0.72 -4.04
N GLU A 106 -8.41 -0.57 -4.16
CA GLU A 106 -7.04 -1.11 -4.06
C GLU A 106 -6.14 -0.47 -5.12
N ARG A 107 -6.61 -0.43 -6.37
CA ARG A 107 -5.84 0.06 -7.51
C ARG A 107 -5.64 1.59 -7.54
N TRP A 108 -6.62 2.35 -7.06
CA TRP A 108 -6.65 3.82 -7.15
C TRP A 108 -6.66 4.52 -5.77
N GLY A 109 -6.13 3.84 -4.75
CA GLY A 109 -6.00 4.35 -3.39
C GLY A 109 -5.33 5.73 -3.31
N ALA A 110 -5.55 6.41 -2.18
CA ALA A 110 -5.31 7.84 -1.98
C ALA A 110 -3.85 8.30 -2.22
N ALA A 111 -3.52 8.63 -3.47
CA ALA A 111 -2.32 9.35 -3.83
C ALA A 111 -2.71 10.76 -4.34
N HIS A 112 -2.32 11.76 -3.56
CA HIS A 112 -2.34 13.22 -3.76
C HIS A 112 -3.70 13.87 -4.14
N ASP A 113 -4.13 14.80 -3.28
CA ASP A 113 -5.54 15.12 -3.03
C ASP A 113 -5.98 16.55 -3.43
N ALA A 114 -5.29 17.22 -4.36
CA ALA A 114 -5.69 18.55 -4.82
C ALA A 114 -6.50 18.48 -6.13
N GLY A 115 -7.76 18.90 -6.10
CA GLY A 115 -8.52 19.27 -7.32
C GLY A 115 -9.58 18.28 -7.83
N LYS A 116 -9.93 17.22 -7.08
CA LYS A 116 -10.94 16.24 -7.52
C LYS A 116 -12.37 16.75 -7.29
N THR A 117 -13.24 16.61 -8.27
CA THR A 117 -14.62 17.13 -8.35
C THR A 117 -15.61 16.04 -8.78
N ALA A 118 -16.91 16.34 -8.72
CA ALA A 118 -17.96 15.48 -9.26
C ALA A 118 -17.73 15.12 -10.75
N TRP A 119 -17.04 15.97 -11.51
CA TRP A 119 -16.73 15.71 -12.91
C TRP A 119 -15.75 14.56 -13.10
N ASP A 120 -14.84 14.31 -12.16
CA ASP A 120 -13.89 13.20 -12.27
C ASP A 120 -14.58 11.85 -12.17
N TRP A 121 -15.61 11.75 -11.33
CA TRP A 121 -16.50 10.61 -11.27
C TRP A 121 -17.31 10.44 -12.55
N PHE A 122 -17.93 11.52 -13.04
CA PHE A 122 -18.68 11.51 -14.29
C PHE A 122 -17.83 10.98 -15.45
N TRP A 123 -16.60 11.48 -15.61
CA TRP A 123 -15.70 11.05 -16.68
C TRP A 123 -15.26 9.60 -16.54
N LEU A 124 -14.94 9.14 -15.32
CA LEU A 124 -14.64 7.73 -15.09
C LEU A 124 -15.80 6.83 -15.50
N ILE A 125 -17.02 7.18 -15.09
CA ILE A 125 -18.23 6.43 -15.41
C ILE A 125 -18.46 6.41 -16.92
N GLY A 126 -18.38 7.56 -17.58
CA GLY A 126 -18.51 7.66 -19.03
C GLY A 126 -17.47 6.81 -19.78
N TYR A 127 -16.21 6.83 -19.34
CA TYR A 127 -15.14 6.03 -19.92
C TYR A 127 -15.37 4.52 -19.78
N LEU A 128 -15.79 4.05 -18.61
CA LEU A 128 -16.08 2.64 -18.38
C LEU A 128 -17.32 2.18 -19.15
N ALA A 129 -18.36 3.01 -19.19
CA ALA A 129 -19.56 2.75 -19.99
C ALA A 129 -19.24 2.68 -21.49
N GLN A 130 -18.38 3.57 -21.99
CA GLN A 130 -17.90 3.53 -23.37
C GLN A 130 -17.17 2.21 -23.67
N LYS A 131 -16.30 1.73 -22.76
CA LYS A 131 -15.64 0.43 -22.94
C LYS A 131 -16.61 -0.74 -23.01
N ALA A 132 -17.67 -0.72 -22.19
CA ALA A 132 -18.74 -1.71 -22.24
C ALA A 132 -19.44 -1.70 -23.61
N ALA A 133 -19.85 -0.52 -24.08
CA ALA A 133 -20.49 -0.35 -25.37
C ALA A 133 -19.59 -0.79 -26.54
N ALA A 134 -18.32 -0.41 -26.52
CA ALA A 134 -17.34 -0.79 -27.53
C ALA A 134 -17.12 -2.31 -27.57
N ALA A 135 -16.96 -2.95 -26.41
CA ALA A 135 -16.81 -4.40 -26.32
C ALA A 135 -18.05 -5.14 -26.83
N GLN A 136 -19.25 -4.66 -26.51
CA GLN A 136 -20.49 -5.21 -27.02
C GLN A 136 -20.57 -5.07 -28.55
N ALA A 137 -20.24 -3.91 -29.09
CA ALA A 137 -20.24 -3.67 -30.53
C ALA A 137 -19.24 -4.56 -31.29
N SER A 138 -18.11 -4.92 -30.66
CA SER A 138 -17.13 -5.85 -31.22
C SER A 138 -17.45 -7.33 -30.97
N GLY A 139 -18.55 -7.66 -30.30
CA GLY A 139 -18.94 -9.04 -29.97
C GLY A 139 -18.18 -9.67 -28.78
N ASP A 140 -17.39 -8.89 -28.03
CA ASP A 140 -16.66 -9.37 -26.85
C ASP A 140 -17.58 -9.29 -25.61
N LEU A 141 -18.47 -10.28 -25.47
CA LEU A 141 -19.47 -10.31 -24.40
C LEU A 141 -18.86 -10.40 -23.00
N PHE A 142 -17.71 -11.07 -22.85
CA PHE A 142 -17.03 -11.16 -21.56
C PHE A 142 -16.58 -9.78 -21.09
N LYS A 143 -15.90 -9.01 -21.96
CA LYS A 143 -15.50 -7.64 -21.63
C LYS A 143 -16.70 -6.70 -21.48
N ALA A 144 -17.75 -6.88 -22.27
CA ALA A 144 -18.97 -6.09 -22.13
C ALA A 144 -19.59 -6.27 -20.73
N LYS A 145 -19.78 -7.52 -20.28
CA LYS A 145 -20.28 -7.86 -18.94
C LYS A 145 -19.36 -7.34 -17.83
N HIS A 146 -18.05 -7.51 -17.99
CA HIS A 146 -17.08 -7.01 -17.03
C HIS A 146 -17.13 -5.48 -16.91
N HIS A 147 -17.15 -4.74 -18.01
CA HIS A 147 -17.13 -3.28 -17.99
C HIS A 147 -18.44 -2.66 -17.52
N THR A 148 -19.59 -3.31 -17.73
CA THR A 148 -20.83 -2.86 -17.10
C THR A 148 -20.73 -2.98 -15.56
N ILE A 149 -20.14 -4.07 -15.05
CA ILE A 149 -19.86 -4.23 -13.61
C ILE A 149 -18.86 -3.17 -13.13
N SER A 150 -17.75 -2.93 -13.84
CA SER A 150 -16.79 -1.87 -13.49
C SER A 150 -17.42 -0.49 -13.44
N THR A 151 -18.36 -0.19 -14.34
CA THR A 151 -19.10 1.08 -14.35
C THR A 151 -19.97 1.23 -13.10
N ALA A 152 -20.69 0.18 -12.73
CA ALA A 152 -21.53 0.17 -11.53
C ALA A 152 -20.69 0.21 -10.24
N ALA A 153 -19.52 -0.43 -10.23
CA ALA A 153 -18.56 -0.32 -9.13
C ALA A 153 -18.07 1.13 -8.90
N ALA A 154 -17.82 1.88 -9.98
CA ALA A 154 -17.46 3.29 -9.89
C ALA A 154 -18.61 4.14 -9.31
N LEU A 155 -19.86 3.86 -9.70
CA LEU A 155 -21.04 4.49 -9.11
C LEU A 155 -21.21 4.16 -7.61
N LEU A 156 -20.98 2.91 -7.22
CA LEU A 156 -21.02 2.50 -5.81
C LEU A 156 -19.97 3.24 -4.97
N ASN A 157 -18.74 3.34 -5.47
CA ASN A 157 -17.68 4.09 -4.78
C ASN A 157 -17.97 5.60 -4.74
N TRP A 158 -18.56 6.17 -5.79
CA TRP A 158 -19.00 7.57 -5.76
C TRP A 158 -20.09 7.79 -4.70
N HIS A 159 -21.09 6.92 -4.65
CA HIS A 159 -22.15 6.98 -3.64
C HIS A 159 -21.58 6.90 -2.22
N ARG A 160 -20.65 5.97 -1.96
CA ARG A 160 -19.94 5.86 -0.68
C ARG A 160 -19.16 7.11 -0.31
N GLN A 161 -18.59 7.81 -1.30
CA GLN A 161 -17.94 9.09 -1.05
C GLN A 161 -18.96 10.17 -0.68
N LEU A 162 -20.12 10.23 -1.36
CA LEU A 162 -21.18 11.19 -1.05
C LEU A 162 -21.77 10.97 0.35
N THR A 163 -21.89 9.72 0.80
CA THR A 163 -22.42 9.38 2.13
C THR A 163 -21.36 9.43 3.23
N GLY A 164 -20.08 9.46 2.88
CA GLY A 164 -18.96 9.37 3.83
C GLY A 164 -18.69 7.95 4.36
N GLU A 165 -19.37 6.91 3.84
CA GLU A 165 -19.13 5.51 4.23
C GLU A 165 -17.69 5.07 3.91
N ASN A 166 -17.18 5.48 2.74
CA ASN A 166 -15.82 5.20 2.32
C ASN A 166 -15.35 6.28 1.34
N THR A 167 -14.20 6.88 1.60
CA THR A 167 -13.62 7.97 0.78
C THR A 167 -12.24 7.62 0.21
N ALA A 168 -11.85 6.34 0.28
CA ALA A 168 -10.53 5.84 -0.11
C ALA A 168 -10.30 5.83 -1.62
N MET A 169 -11.35 5.60 -2.43
CA MET A 169 -11.27 5.78 -3.87
C MET A 169 -11.61 7.21 -4.25
N ARG A 170 -10.72 7.84 -5.03
CA ARG A 170 -10.92 9.19 -5.55
C ARG A 170 -10.40 9.27 -6.98
N PRO A 171 -11.25 9.20 -8.01
CA PRO A 171 -10.81 9.24 -9.39
C PRO A 171 -10.13 10.58 -9.70
N GLY A 172 -8.97 10.49 -10.34
CA GLY A 172 -8.26 11.61 -10.95
C GLY A 172 -7.60 11.03 -12.19
N ILE A 173 -8.24 11.17 -13.35
CA ILE A 173 -7.60 10.87 -14.62
C ILE A 173 -6.53 11.95 -14.79
N ASP A 174 -5.27 11.58 -15.02
CA ASP A 174 -4.18 12.50 -15.29
C ASP A 174 -4.65 13.63 -16.24
N PRO A 175 -4.49 14.93 -15.89
CA PRO A 175 -4.81 16.05 -16.77
C PRO A 175 -4.26 15.90 -18.19
N VAL A 176 -3.06 15.33 -18.32
CA VAL A 176 -2.42 15.03 -19.61
C VAL A 176 -3.20 13.95 -20.36
N ALA A 177 -3.68 12.92 -19.66
CA ALA A 177 -4.55 11.90 -20.24
C ALA A 177 -5.95 12.45 -20.63
N ARG A 178 -6.32 13.65 -20.17
CA ARG A 178 -7.52 14.39 -20.60
C ARG A 178 -7.28 15.29 -21.82
N GLY A 179 -6.05 15.35 -22.34
CA GLY A 179 -5.67 16.32 -23.38
C GLY A 179 -5.71 17.77 -22.91
N ILE A 180 -5.69 17.98 -21.58
CA ILE A 180 -5.60 19.30 -20.97
C ILE A 180 -4.11 19.51 -20.66
N GLU A 181 -3.48 20.48 -21.32
CA GLU A 181 -2.11 20.85 -20.98
C GLU A 181 -2.05 21.19 -19.50
N ALA A 182 -1.15 20.52 -18.76
CA ALA A 182 -0.94 20.83 -17.36
C ALA A 182 -0.58 22.31 -17.26
N SER A 183 -1.50 23.12 -16.74
CA SER A 183 -1.28 24.55 -16.57
C SER A 183 0.00 24.74 -15.79
N ALA A 184 1.03 25.26 -16.46
CA ALA A 184 2.28 25.63 -15.82
C ALA A 184 1.98 26.79 -14.85
N ASN A 185 1.94 26.47 -13.56
CA ASN A 185 2.06 27.34 -12.40
C ASN A 185 1.02 28.46 -12.22
N GLY A 186 0.47 28.48 -11.00
CA GLY A 186 -0.13 29.63 -10.33
C GLY A 186 -0.02 29.42 -8.83
#